data_AF-A0A7J8R7U3-F1
#
_entry.id   AF-A0A7J8R7U3-F1
#
_cell.length_a   1.000
_cell.length_b   1.000
_cell.length_c   1.000
_cell.angle_alpha   90.00
_cell.angle_beta   90.00
_cell.angle_gamma   90.00
#
_symmetry.space_group_name_H-M   'P 1'
#
loop_
_entity.id
_entity.type
_entity.pdbx_description
1 polymer ?
#
loop_
_entity_poly.entity_id
_entity_poly.type
_entity_poly.pdbx_seq_one_letter_code
_entity_poly.pdbx_strand_id
1 'polypeptide(L)'
;MGDDSGGLSANKAAEQEEEGSTAPFPERVSVGGSPMYRIERKLGKGGFGQVFVGRRVSGGNERATGSAAMEVALKFEHRNSKGCSYGPPYEWQVYNALGGSHGVPKVHYKGRQGDYYVMVMDILGPSLWDVWNSSGQTMSAEMVACIAVESLSILEKMHSKGYVHGDVKPENFLLGQPSTPQEKKLFLVDLGLGKGTVRYASVHAHLGRTASRRDDLESLAYTLIFLHRGRLPWQGYQGDNKSFLVCKKKMATSPEMLCCFCPPPLKQFLEIVVNMKFDEEPNYSKLISLFEGLIGPNPAVRPINTDGAQKLSLFDVSI
;
A
#
# COMPACT_ATOMS: atom_id res chain seq x y z
N MET A 1 -12.93 48.00 -26.28
CA MET A 1 -11.62 48.59 -25.97
C MET A 1 -11.30 48.23 -24.53
N GLY A 2 -10.42 47.28 -24.20
CA GLY A 2 -9.52 46.46 -25.01
C GLY A 2 -9.37 45.07 -24.40
N ASP A 3 -8.80 44.18 -25.20
CA ASP A 3 -8.35 42.84 -24.83
C ASP A 3 -7.33 42.88 -23.69
N ASP A 4 -7.33 41.83 -22.86
CA ASP A 4 -6.05 41.22 -22.50
C ASP A 4 -6.19 39.70 -22.36
N SER A 5 -5.35 39.04 -23.15
CA SER A 5 -5.25 37.60 -23.35
C SER A 5 -3.94 37.13 -22.74
N GLY A 6 -3.94 35.96 -22.10
CA GLY A 6 -2.73 35.13 -22.00
C GLY A 6 -2.30 34.79 -20.56
N GLY A 7 -2.26 33.48 -20.28
CA GLY A 7 -1.71 32.96 -19.04
C GLY A 7 -1.89 31.46 -18.83
N LEU A 8 -1.98 30.67 -19.90
CA LEU A 8 -1.78 29.22 -19.83
C LEU A 8 -0.29 28.92 -19.93
N SER A 9 0.17 27.93 -19.15
CA SER A 9 1.47 27.25 -19.22
C SER A 9 2.60 27.78 -18.32
N ALA A 10 2.70 27.20 -17.11
CA ALA A 10 3.95 27.16 -16.36
C ALA A 10 4.13 25.92 -15.45
N ASN A 11 3.29 24.88 -15.56
CA ASN A 11 3.34 23.70 -14.67
C ASN A 11 3.71 22.38 -15.38
N LYS A 12 4.45 22.43 -16.50
CA LYS A 12 4.88 21.22 -17.25
C LYS A 12 6.38 20.94 -17.22
N ALA A 13 7.17 21.64 -16.40
CA ALA A 13 8.63 21.62 -16.51
C ALA A 13 9.39 21.20 -15.24
N ALA A 14 8.77 20.48 -14.29
CA ALA A 14 9.46 20.06 -13.04
C ALA A 14 9.30 18.58 -12.66
N GLU A 15 8.98 17.69 -13.61
CA GLU A 15 8.98 16.23 -13.41
C GLU A 15 9.94 15.49 -14.37
N GLN A 16 10.95 16.17 -14.89
CA GLN A 16 12.06 15.54 -15.61
C GLN A 16 13.31 15.57 -14.73
N GLU A 17 13.34 14.75 -13.69
CA GLU A 17 14.58 14.37 -13.02
C GLU A 17 14.88 12.88 -13.31
N GLU A 18 15.96 12.70 -14.07
CA GLU A 18 16.74 11.47 -14.34
C GLU A 18 15.98 10.18 -14.71
N GLU A 19 15.52 10.10 -15.97
CA GLU A 19 15.62 8.83 -16.70
C GLU A 19 17.09 8.58 -17.04
N GLY A 20 17.86 8.10 -16.06
CA GLY A 20 19.13 7.44 -16.35
C GLY A 20 18.88 6.35 -17.38
N SER A 21 19.72 6.30 -18.42
CA SER A 21 19.66 5.37 -19.56
C SER A 21 19.37 3.91 -19.13
N THR A 22 18.10 3.56 -18.97
CA THR A 22 17.66 2.20 -18.67
C THR A 22 17.33 1.51 -19.98
N ALA A 23 17.81 0.29 -20.16
CA ALA A 23 17.49 -0.52 -21.33
C ALA A 23 15.96 -0.56 -21.55
N PRO A 24 15.45 -0.49 -22.79
CA PRO A 24 14.02 -0.51 -23.04
C PRO A 24 13.37 -1.78 -22.47
N PHE A 25 12.14 -1.66 -21.98
CA PHE A 25 11.38 -2.83 -21.55
C PHE A 25 11.15 -3.77 -22.75
N PRO A 26 11.25 -5.10 -22.57
CA PRO A 26 11.00 -6.03 -23.65
C PRO A 26 9.52 -6.02 -24.03
N GLU A 27 9.15 -6.23 -25.31
CA GLU A 27 7.73 -6.30 -25.71
C GLU A 27 6.99 -7.50 -25.10
N ARG A 28 7.73 -8.57 -24.82
CA ARG A 28 7.21 -9.82 -24.29
C ARG A 28 8.10 -10.37 -23.18
N VAL A 29 7.48 -11.07 -22.24
CA VAL A 29 8.16 -11.65 -21.08
C VAL A 29 7.77 -13.10 -20.84
N SER A 30 8.76 -13.93 -20.53
CA SER A 30 8.59 -15.29 -20.03
C SER A 30 9.73 -15.59 -19.07
N VAL A 31 9.39 -15.88 -17.81
CA VAL A 31 10.37 -16.06 -16.72
C VAL A 31 9.97 -17.23 -15.84
N GLY A 32 10.96 -17.98 -15.34
CA GLY A 32 10.71 -19.05 -14.36
C GLY A 32 9.70 -20.10 -14.82
N GLY A 33 9.67 -20.42 -16.12
CA GLY A 33 8.71 -21.37 -16.72
C GLY A 33 7.31 -20.79 -16.96
N SER A 34 7.14 -19.47 -16.86
CA SER A 34 5.85 -18.83 -17.10
C SER A 34 5.41 -18.96 -18.57
N PRO A 35 4.10 -18.83 -18.84
CA PRO A 35 3.61 -18.51 -20.17
C PRO A 35 4.28 -17.25 -20.73
N MET A 36 4.17 -17.06 -22.04
CA MET A 36 4.57 -15.81 -22.68
C MET A 36 3.50 -14.74 -22.45
N TYR A 37 3.90 -13.58 -21.95
CA TYR A 37 3.03 -12.42 -21.77
C TYR A 37 3.51 -11.27 -22.66
N ARG A 38 2.58 -10.59 -23.32
CA ARG A 38 2.80 -9.30 -23.97
C ARG A 38 2.68 -8.21 -22.92
N ILE A 39 3.63 -7.29 -22.88
CA ILE A 39 3.55 -6.12 -22.00
C ILE A 39 2.57 -5.11 -22.62
N GLU A 40 1.63 -4.63 -21.83
CA GLU A 40 0.67 -3.61 -22.23
C GLU A 40 0.88 -2.33 -21.41
N ARG A 41 -0.21 -1.65 -21.04
CA ARG A 41 -0.16 -0.38 -20.32
C ARG A 41 0.55 -0.50 -18.96
N LYS A 42 1.25 0.57 -18.59
CA LYS A 42 1.82 0.75 -17.26
C LYS A 42 0.69 0.89 -16.22
N LEU A 43 0.83 0.19 -15.10
CA LEU A 43 -0.05 0.28 -13.92
C LEU A 43 0.48 1.31 -12.92
N GLY A 44 1.80 1.37 -12.75
CA GLY A 44 2.40 2.30 -11.79
C GLY A 44 3.92 2.21 -11.73
N LYS A 45 4.51 3.06 -10.88
CA LYS A 45 5.93 3.05 -10.52
C LYS A 45 6.01 2.89 -9.00
N GLY A 46 6.63 1.81 -8.53
CA GLY A 46 6.92 1.59 -7.12
C GLY A 46 8.26 2.23 -6.72
N GLY A 47 8.69 2.01 -5.48
CA GLY A 47 9.94 2.59 -4.96
C GLY A 47 11.20 2.22 -5.76
N PHE A 48 11.24 1.01 -6.34
CA PHE A 48 12.43 0.47 -7.02
C PHE A 48 12.17 -0.08 -8.43
N GLY A 49 10.91 -0.14 -8.87
CA GLY A 49 10.52 -0.81 -10.11
C GLY A 49 9.27 -0.25 -10.77
N GLN A 50 8.94 -0.77 -11.94
CA GLN A 50 7.77 -0.39 -12.73
C GLN A 50 6.82 -1.58 -12.88
N VAL A 51 5.51 -1.31 -12.81
CA VAL A 51 4.48 -2.35 -12.88
C VAL A 51 3.65 -2.13 -14.14
N PHE A 52 3.40 -3.20 -14.88
CA PHE A 52 2.64 -3.20 -16.14
C PHE A 52 1.57 -4.29 -16.13
N VAL A 53 0.56 -4.13 -16.97
CA VAL A 53 -0.31 -5.26 -17.34
C VAL A 53 0.46 -6.19 -18.28
N GLY A 54 0.45 -7.47 -17.97
CA GLY A 54 0.86 -8.54 -18.89
C GLY A 54 -0.35 -9.29 -19.40
N ARG A 55 -0.54 -9.33 -20.72
CA ARG A 55 -1.57 -10.16 -21.34
C ARG A 55 -0.96 -11.44 -21.90
N ARG A 56 -1.51 -12.59 -21.51
CA ARG A 56 -1.02 -13.89 -21.95
C ARG A 56 -1.19 -14.05 -23.46
N VAL A 57 -0.15 -14.55 -24.13
CA VAL A 57 -0.11 -14.68 -25.61
C VAL A 57 -0.83 -15.95 -26.08
N SER A 58 -0.73 -17.05 -25.32
CA SER A 58 -1.38 -18.32 -25.65
C SER A 58 -1.82 -19.08 -24.40
N GLY A 59 -3.01 -19.69 -24.51
CA GLY A 59 -3.70 -20.32 -23.38
C GLY A 59 -4.18 -19.30 -22.33
N GLY A 60 -4.98 -19.77 -21.38
CA GLY A 60 -5.64 -18.92 -20.39
C GLY A 60 -7.14 -18.80 -20.64
N ASN A 61 -7.87 -18.35 -19.62
CA ASN A 61 -9.31 -18.13 -19.68
C ASN A 61 -9.58 -16.73 -19.12
N GLU A 62 -10.44 -15.95 -19.78
CA GLU A 62 -10.81 -14.59 -19.35
C GLU A 62 -11.38 -14.55 -17.93
N ARG A 63 -12.00 -15.65 -17.49
CA ARG A 63 -12.55 -15.80 -16.13
C ARG A 63 -11.59 -16.49 -15.14
N ALA A 64 -10.45 -16.98 -15.60
CA ALA A 64 -9.49 -17.61 -14.70
C ALA A 64 -8.72 -16.56 -13.90
N THR A 65 -8.44 -16.89 -12.64
CA THR A 65 -7.59 -16.11 -11.74
C THR A 65 -6.27 -16.82 -11.51
N GLY A 66 -5.29 -16.12 -10.93
CA GLY A 66 -4.00 -16.67 -10.58
C GLY A 66 -3.13 -17.04 -11.79
N SER A 67 -2.41 -18.17 -11.71
CA SER A 67 -1.43 -18.58 -12.75
C SER A 67 -2.04 -18.91 -14.12
N ALA A 68 -3.36 -19.09 -14.20
CA ALA A 68 -4.10 -19.33 -15.43
C ALA A 68 -4.79 -18.07 -15.98
N ALA A 69 -4.67 -16.93 -15.29
CA ALA A 69 -5.31 -15.68 -15.69
C ALA A 69 -4.82 -15.18 -17.05
N MET A 70 -5.74 -14.54 -17.78
CA MET A 70 -5.44 -13.92 -19.07
C MET A 70 -4.60 -12.64 -18.89
N GLU A 71 -4.85 -11.91 -17.80
CA GLU A 71 -4.11 -10.70 -17.42
C GLU A 71 -3.43 -10.90 -16.07
N VAL A 72 -2.22 -10.37 -15.94
CA VAL A 72 -1.38 -10.42 -14.74
C VAL A 72 -0.72 -9.07 -14.52
N ALA A 73 -0.25 -8.81 -13.31
CA ALA A 73 0.66 -7.70 -13.05
C ALA A 73 2.11 -8.17 -13.23
N LEU A 74 2.88 -7.42 -14.02
CA LEU A 74 4.29 -7.65 -14.28
C LEU A 74 5.09 -6.55 -13.58
N LYS A 75 5.81 -6.90 -12.52
CA LYS A 75 6.72 -5.97 -11.82
C LYS A 75 8.14 -6.18 -12.34
N PHE A 76 8.74 -5.11 -12.87
CA PHE A 76 10.11 -5.07 -13.36
C PHE A 76 10.97 -4.21 -12.44
N GLU A 77 12.10 -4.76 -12.02
CA GLU A 77 13.15 -4.02 -11.33
C GLU A 77 14.47 -4.20 -12.07
N HIS A 78 15.12 -3.09 -12.41
CA HIS A 78 16.38 -3.13 -13.13
C HIS A 78 17.49 -3.67 -12.21
N ARG A 79 18.43 -4.43 -12.77
CA ARG A 79 19.52 -5.03 -11.98
C ARG A 79 20.44 -4.03 -11.29
N ASN A 80 20.49 -2.78 -11.79
CA ASN A 80 21.26 -1.70 -11.19
C ASN A 80 20.43 -0.85 -10.20
N SER A 81 19.16 -1.21 -9.94
CA SER A 81 18.36 -0.55 -8.91
C SER A 81 18.98 -0.75 -7.53
N LYS A 82 18.76 0.21 -6.61
CA LYS A 82 19.33 0.20 -5.25
C LYS A 82 19.04 -1.09 -4.46
N GLY A 83 17.92 -1.76 -4.76
CA GLY A 83 17.50 -3.03 -4.14
C GLY A 83 18.16 -4.30 -4.72
N CYS A 84 18.95 -4.20 -5.79
CA CYS A 84 19.47 -5.34 -6.56
C CYS A 84 20.98 -5.57 -6.45
N SER A 85 21.68 -4.81 -5.58
CA SER A 85 23.16 -4.78 -5.54
C SER A 85 23.81 -6.15 -5.28
N TYR A 86 23.09 -7.11 -4.69
CA TYR A 86 23.60 -8.43 -4.32
C TYR A 86 22.77 -9.60 -4.89
N GLY A 87 21.91 -9.35 -5.88
CA GLY A 87 21.04 -10.36 -6.47
C GLY A 87 19.61 -9.88 -6.68
N PRO A 88 18.62 -10.80 -6.68
CA PRO A 88 17.22 -10.43 -6.80
C PRO A 88 16.77 -9.49 -5.65
N PRO A 89 15.76 -8.64 -5.89
CA PRO A 89 15.26 -7.70 -4.89
C PRO A 89 14.84 -8.38 -3.59
N TYR A 90 15.07 -7.71 -2.44
CA TYR A 90 14.63 -8.19 -1.12
C TYR A 90 13.13 -8.55 -1.08
N GLU A 91 12.30 -7.80 -1.81
CA GLU A 91 10.86 -8.04 -1.94
C GLU A 91 10.52 -9.47 -2.39
N TRP A 92 11.37 -10.12 -3.19
CA TRP A 92 11.17 -11.53 -3.60
C TRP A 92 11.23 -12.51 -2.43
N GLN A 93 12.03 -12.21 -1.42
CA GLN A 93 12.14 -13.01 -0.20
C GLN A 93 10.90 -12.82 0.65
N VAL A 94 10.40 -11.59 0.75
CA VAL A 94 9.17 -11.27 1.47
C VAL A 94 7.97 -11.98 0.84
N TYR A 95 7.81 -11.91 -0.48
CA TYR A 95 6.74 -12.67 -1.17
C TYR A 95 6.91 -14.19 -1.08
N ASN A 96 8.13 -14.72 -0.95
CA ASN A 96 8.31 -16.15 -0.67
C ASN A 96 7.78 -16.55 0.71
N ALA A 97 7.98 -15.69 1.71
CA ALA A 97 7.53 -15.95 3.07
C ALA A 97 6.03 -15.68 3.28
N LEU A 98 5.50 -14.67 2.56
CA LEU A 98 4.14 -14.16 2.78
C LEU A 98 3.17 -14.44 1.63
N GLY A 99 3.62 -14.80 0.43
CA GLY A 99 2.80 -14.90 -0.77
C GLY A 99 1.59 -15.81 -0.60
N GLY A 100 0.39 -15.28 -0.87
CA GLY A 100 -0.87 -15.99 -0.67
C GLY A 100 -1.37 -16.00 0.78
N SER A 101 -0.66 -15.37 1.71
CA SER A 101 -1.20 -15.03 3.04
C SER A 101 -2.35 -14.03 2.90
N HIS A 102 -3.14 -13.91 3.97
CA HIS A 102 -4.26 -12.98 4.02
C HIS A 102 -3.82 -11.55 3.66
N GLY A 103 -4.49 -10.97 2.65
CA GLY A 103 -4.21 -9.65 2.07
C GLY A 103 -2.83 -9.45 1.44
N VAL A 104 -2.13 -10.52 1.04
CA VAL A 104 -0.90 -10.44 0.24
C VAL A 104 -1.13 -11.06 -1.13
N PRO A 105 -0.90 -10.34 -2.26
CA PRO A 105 -1.09 -10.91 -3.59
C PRO A 105 -0.11 -12.05 -3.85
N LYS A 106 -0.51 -13.00 -4.69
CA LYS A 106 0.32 -14.15 -5.03
C LYS A 106 1.29 -13.80 -6.17
N VAL A 107 2.55 -14.20 -6.00
CA VAL A 107 3.52 -14.26 -7.10
C VAL A 107 3.44 -15.66 -7.73
N HIS A 108 3.14 -15.71 -9.03
CA HIS A 108 3.01 -16.97 -9.78
C HIS A 108 4.35 -17.43 -10.35
N TYR A 109 5.10 -16.48 -10.90
CA TYR A 109 6.40 -16.74 -11.51
C TYR A 109 7.34 -15.58 -11.19
N LYS A 110 8.62 -15.89 -11.16
CA LYS A 110 9.67 -14.88 -11.06
C LYS A 110 10.93 -15.38 -11.73
N GLY A 111 11.72 -14.46 -12.25
CA GLY A 111 12.99 -14.78 -12.88
C GLY A 111 13.62 -13.54 -13.49
N ARG A 112 14.74 -13.75 -14.18
CA ARG A 112 15.46 -12.67 -14.86
C ARG A 112 15.23 -12.77 -16.36
N GLN A 113 15.00 -11.63 -17.01
CA GLN A 113 15.00 -11.51 -18.46
C GLN A 113 15.75 -10.24 -18.86
N GLY A 114 16.84 -10.39 -19.61
CA GLY A 114 17.76 -9.28 -19.88
C GLY A 114 18.30 -8.67 -18.57
N ASP A 115 18.23 -7.34 -18.48
CA ASP A 115 18.69 -6.57 -17.31
C ASP A 115 17.63 -6.40 -16.21
N TYR A 116 16.51 -7.11 -16.31
CA TYR A 116 15.40 -6.98 -15.38
C TYR A 116 15.16 -8.23 -14.56
N TYR A 117 14.97 -8.04 -13.25
CA TYR A 117 14.27 -8.98 -12.40
C TYR A 117 12.77 -8.76 -12.58
N VAL A 118 12.04 -9.84 -12.85
CA VAL A 118 10.61 -9.80 -13.16
C VAL A 118 9.83 -10.68 -12.19
N MET A 119 8.74 -10.14 -11.65
CA MET A 119 7.69 -10.92 -10.98
C MET A 119 6.41 -10.88 -11.81
N VAL A 120 5.80 -12.04 -11.97
CA VAL A 120 4.45 -12.23 -12.51
C VAL A 120 3.52 -12.54 -11.35
N MET A 121 2.56 -11.65 -11.08
CA MET A 121 1.71 -11.70 -9.89
C MET A 121 0.24 -11.44 -10.22
N ASP A 122 -0.62 -11.70 -9.24
CA ASP A 122 -2.04 -11.36 -9.31
C ASP A 122 -2.21 -9.90 -9.75
N ILE A 123 -3.08 -9.67 -10.72
CA ILE A 123 -3.54 -8.32 -11.05
C ILE A 123 -4.65 -7.92 -10.06
N LEU A 124 -4.56 -6.70 -9.55
CA LEU A 124 -5.48 -6.16 -8.55
C LEU A 124 -6.31 -5.01 -9.13
N GLY A 125 -7.28 -4.54 -8.34
CA GLY A 125 -8.12 -3.40 -8.62
C GLY A 125 -7.48 -2.06 -8.20
N PRO A 126 -8.29 -1.00 -8.01
CA PRO A 126 -7.81 0.33 -7.66
C PRO A 126 -7.17 0.37 -6.26
N SER A 127 -6.22 1.28 -6.07
CA SER A 127 -5.68 1.59 -4.75
C SER A 127 -6.68 2.40 -3.91
N LEU A 128 -6.50 2.44 -2.58
CA LEU A 128 -7.32 3.32 -1.72
C LEU A 128 -7.11 4.79 -2.08
N TRP A 129 -5.95 5.16 -2.63
CA TRP A 129 -5.72 6.50 -3.18
C TRP A 129 -6.62 6.80 -4.38
N ASP A 130 -6.78 5.84 -5.29
CA ASP A 130 -7.65 6.00 -6.47
C ASP A 130 -9.12 6.11 -6.05
N VAL A 131 -9.56 5.25 -5.12
CA VAL A 131 -10.92 5.28 -4.57
C VAL A 131 -11.19 6.59 -3.83
N TRP A 132 -10.23 7.07 -3.03
CA TRP A 132 -10.35 8.34 -2.32
C TRP A 132 -10.50 9.52 -3.29
N ASN A 133 -9.69 9.56 -4.36
CA ASN A 133 -9.77 10.62 -5.35
C ASN A 133 -11.07 10.60 -6.15
N SER A 134 -11.61 9.42 -6.47
CA SER A 134 -12.88 9.31 -7.19
C SER A 134 -14.10 9.56 -6.30
N SER A 135 -13.94 9.51 -4.97
CA SER A 135 -15.01 9.69 -3.97
C SER A 135 -15.07 11.11 -3.38
N GLY A 136 -14.61 12.11 -4.12
CA GLY A 136 -14.64 13.51 -3.65
C GLY A 136 -13.66 13.79 -2.49
N GLN A 137 -12.57 13.01 -2.40
CA GLN A 137 -11.47 13.26 -1.47
C GLN A 137 -11.86 13.14 0.02
N THR A 138 -12.82 12.26 0.30
CA THR A 138 -13.22 11.88 1.66
C THR A 138 -13.79 10.47 1.67
N MET A 139 -13.72 9.79 2.81
CA MET A 139 -14.34 8.49 3.04
C MET A 139 -15.21 8.51 4.29
N SER A 140 -16.33 7.79 4.24
CA SER A 140 -17.23 7.64 5.38
C SER A 140 -16.56 6.94 6.56
N ALA A 141 -17.10 7.16 7.76
CA ALA A 141 -16.59 6.49 8.97
C ALA A 141 -16.65 4.96 8.86
N GLU A 142 -17.71 4.41 8.26
CA GLU A 142 -17.86 2.96 8.04
C GLU A 142 -16.80 2.42 7.08
N MET A 143 -16.54 3.11 5.96
CA MET A 143 -15.51 2.71 5.00
C MET A 143 -14.14 2.70 5.66
N VAL A 144 -13.79 3.78 6.37
CA VAL A 144 -12.51 3.89 7.09
C VAL A 144 -12.38 2.83 8.18
N ALA A 145 -13.46 2.49 8.88
CA ALA A 145 -13.47 1.41 9.86
C ALA A 145 -13.23 0.03 9.22
N CYS A 146 -13.87 -0.27 8.08
CA CYS A 146 -13.61 -1.51 7.35
C CYS A 146 -12.15 -1.60 6.87
N ILE A 147 -11.60 -0.49 6.35
CA ILE A 147 -10.18 -0.39 5.96
C ILE A 147 -9.28 -0.65 7.18
N ALA A 148 -9.58 -0.03 8.33
CA ALA A 148 -8.78 -0.18 9.54
C ALA A 148 -8.72 -1.64 10.00
N VAL A 149 -9.88 -2.30 10.10
CA VAL A 149 -10.00 -3.69 10.54
C VAL A 149 -9.23 -4.65 9.63
N GLU A 150 -9.42 -4.53 8.31
CA GLU A 150 -8.74 -5.41 7.36
C GLU A 150 -7.23 -5.10 7.30
N SER A 151 -6.83 -3.82 7.33
CA SER A 151 -5.41 -3.43 7.33
C SER A 151 -4.65 -3.93 8.58
N LEU A 152 -5.28 -3.85 9.75
CA LEU A 152 -4.72 -4.39 11.00
C LEU A 152 -4.50 -5.91 10.91
N SER A 153 -5.47 -6.63 10.35
CA SER A 153 -5.39 -8.08 10.15
C SER A 153 -4.25 -8.47 9.19
N ILE A 154 -4.03 -7.67 8.14
CA ILE A 154 -2.94 -7.87 7.18
C ILE A 154 -1.58 -7.60 7.84
N LEU A 155 -1.45 -6.48 8.56
CA LEU A 155 -0.21 -6.11 9.26
C LEU A 155 0.14 -7.12 10.35
N GLU A 156 -0.83 -7.61 11.12
CA GLU A 156 -0.63 -8.68 12.09
C GLU A 156 -0.05 -9.94 11.42
N LYS A 157 -0.61 -10.33 10.28
CA LYS A 157 -0.12 -11.51 9.56
C LYS A 157 1.32 -11.33 9.08
N MET A 158 1.67 -10.13 8.65
CA MET A 158 3.03 -9.79 8.24
C MET A 158 4.00 -9.77 9.43
N HIS A 159 3.60 -9.13 10.52
CA HIS A 159 4.41 -8.96 11.73
C HIS A 159 4.64 -10.29 12.46
N SER A 160 3.65 -11.19 12.48
CA SER A 160 3.80 -12.55 13.03
C SER A 160 4.80 -13.42 12.25
N LYS A 161 5.18 -12.99 11.04
CA LYS A 161 6.23 -13.61 10.21
C LYS A 161 7.57 -12.88 10.31
N GLY A 162 7.69 -11.87 11.16
CA GLY A 162 8.92 -11.12 11.41
C GLY A 162 9.18 -9.99 10.41
N TYR A 163 8.19 -9.59 9.62
CA TYR A 163 8.31 -8.51 8.64
C TYR A 163 7.63 -7.24 9.12
N VAL A 164 8.24 -6.10 8.84
CA VAL A 164 7.66 -4.75 8.98
C VAL A 164 7.57 -4.19 7.57
N HIS A 165 6.44 -3.60 7.21
CA HIS A 165 6.17 -3.07 5.88
C HIS A 165 7.00 -1.83 5.58
N GLY A 166 6.97 -0.83 6.47
CA GLY A 166 7.81 0.38 6.41
C GLY A 166 7.31 1.51 5.50
N ASP A 167 6.32 1.26 4.63
CA ASP A 167 5.71 2.30 3.77
C ASP A 167 4.17 2.18 3.69
N VAL A 168 3.51 2.10 4.85
CA VAL A 168 2.04 2.02 4.93
C VAL A 168 1.40 3.34 4.49
N LYS A 169 0.59 3.29 3.43
CA LYS A 169 -0.06 4.45 2.79
C LYS A 169 -1.22 4.03 1.89
N PRO A 170 -2.15 4.94 1.52
CA PRO A 170 -3.29 4.62 0.65
C PRO A 170 -2.91 3.96 -0.69
N GLU A 171 -1.78 4.36 -1.27
CA GLU A 171 -1.32 3.89 -2.58
C GLU A 171 -0.89 2.40 -2.56
N ASN A 172 -0.49 1.89 -1.38
CA ASN A 172 -0.02 0.51 -1.22
C ASN A 172 -1.12 -0.46 -0.78
N PHE A 173 -2.32 0.05 -0.48
CA PHE A 173 -3.50 -0.78 -0.25
C PHE A 173 -4.37 -0.81 -1.49
N LEU A 174 -4.54 -1.99 -2.11
CA LEU A 174 -5.32 -2.19 -3.31
C LEU A 174 -6.53 -3.08 -3.02
N LEU A 175 -7.64 -2.79 -3.69
CA LEU A 175 -8.80 -3.67 -3.72
C LEU A 175 -8.58 -4.82 -4.71
N GLY A 176 -9.35 -5.90 -4.58
CA GLY A 176 -9.40 -6.93 -5.62
C GLY A 176 -10.02 -6.41 -6.92
N GLN A 177 -9.90 -7.20 -7.99
CA GLN A 177 -10.41 -6.77 -9.30
C GLN A 177 -11.93 -6.54 -9.27
N PRO A 178 -12.43 -5.46 -9.89
CA PRO A 178 -13.86 -5.22 -10.05
C PRO A 178 -14.58 -6.40 -10.71
N SER A 179 -15.85 -6.62 -10.34
CA SER A 179 -16.67 -7.70 -10.91
C SER A 179 -16.12 -9.10 -10.66
N THR A 180 -15.29 -9.27 -9.63
CA THR A 180 -14.83 -10.58 -9.13
C THR A 180 -15.29 -10.77 -7.69
N PRO A 181 -15.38 -12.01 -7.18
CA PRO A 181 -15.70 -12.26 -5.77
C PRO A 181 -14.71 -11.60 -4.78
N GLN A 182 -13.54 -11.15 -5.25
CA GLN A 182 -12.52 -10.49 -4.43
C GLN A 182 -12.59 -8.96 -4.50
N GLU A 183 -13.54 -8.35 -5.22
CA GLU A 183 -13.57 -6.89 -5.45
C GLU A 183 -13.56 -6.05 -4.17
N LYS A 184 -14.13 -6.57 -3.07
CA LYS A 184 -14.17 -5.92 -1.75
C LYS A 184 -13.03 -6.33 -0.83
N LYS A 185 -12.10 -7.18 -1.28
CA LYS A 185 -10.97 -7.65 -0.48
C LYS A 185 -9.81 -6.68 -0.58
N LEU A 186 -9.17 -6.38 0.55
CA LEU A 186 -8.00 -5.50 0.61
C LEU A 186 -6.71 -6.30 0.50
N PHE A 187 -5.72 -5.72 -0.18
CA PHE A 187 -4.39 -6.28 -0.36
C PHE A 187 -3.34 -5.21 -0.06
N LEU A 188 -2.24 -5.60 0.59
CA LEU A 188 -1.06 -4.78 0.80
C LEU A 188 0.03 -5.17 -0.20
N VAL A 189 0.55 -4.19 -0.92
CA VAL A 189 1.57 -4.35 -1.98
C VAL A 189 2.82 -3.51 -1.70
N ASP A 190 3.84 -3.65 -2.55
CA ASP A 190 5.14 -2.99 -2.44
C ASP A 190 5.88 -3.36 -1.15
N LEU A 191 6.06 -4.67 -0.95
CA LEU A 191 6.69 -5.27 0.23
C LEU A 191 8.23 -5.12 0.24
N GLY A 192 8.75 -4.12 -0.46
CA GLY A 192 10.15 -3.77 -0.48
C GLY A 192 10.52 -2.85 0.70
N LEU A 193 11.81 -2.72 0.99
CA LEU A 193 12.31 -1.77 1.99
C LEU A 193 12.29 -0.35 1.42
N GLY A 194 11.11 0.25 1.33
CA GLY A 194 10.94 1.64 0.93
C GLY A 194 11.43 2.60 2.04
N LYS A 195 12.06 3.71 1.65
CA LYS A 195 12.13 4.87 2.55
C LYS A 195 10.71 5.43 2.64
N GLY A 196 10.04 5.18 3.77
CA GLY A 196 8.63 5.50 3.97
C GLY A 196 8.24 6.91 3.50
N THR A 197 7.02 7.04 3.03
CA THR A 197 6.47 8.29 2.50
C THR A 197 6.37 9.32 3.62
N VAL A 198 7.14 10.41 3.54
CA VAL A 198 7.22 11.50 4.55
C VAL A 198 5.86 11.90 5.16
N ARG A 199 4.81 11.94 4.33
CA ARG A 199 3.45 12.28 4.78
C ARG A 199 2.92 11.30 5.84
N TYR A 200 3.14 10.01 5.68
CA TYR A 200 2.59 8.96 6.53
C TYR A 200 3.62 8.31 7.46
N ALA A 201 4.92 8.52 7.24
CA ALA A 201 5.97 7.93 8.08
C ALA A 201 5.81 8.28 9.57
N SER A 202 6.21 7.38 10.46
CA SER A 202 6.21 7.65 11.90
C SER A 202 7.18 8.78 12.28
N VAL A 203 6.98 9.40 13.44
CA VAL A 203 7.95 10.33 14.04
C VAL A 203 9.31 9.66 14.20
N HIS A 204 9.34 8.39 14.61
CA HIS A 204 10.58 7.65 14.81
C HIS A 204 11.36 7.41 13.50
N ALA A 205 10.65 7.15 12.40
CA ALA A 205 11.25 7.03 11.07
C ALA A 205 11.89 8.35 10.62
N HIS A 206 11.25 9.50 10.89
CA HIS A 206 11.87 10.81 10.62
C HIS A 206 13.16 11.05 11.42
N LEU A 207 13.23 10.51 12.63
CA LEU A 207 14.40 10.59 13.51
C LEU A 207 15.50 9.56 13.16
N GLY A 208 15.34 8.83 12.05
CA GLY A 208 16.32 7.83 11.60
C GLY A 208 16.43 6.62 12.52
N ARG A 209 15.40 6.33 13.32
CA ARG A 209 15.35 5.13 14.15
C ARG A 209 15.05 3.91 13.28
N THR A 210 15.54 2.75 13.71
CA THR A 210 15.18 1.47 13.12
C THR A 210 13.65 1.32 13.16
N ALA A 211 13.06 0.91 12.04
CA ALA A 211 11.63 0.68 11.95
C ALA A 211 11.22 -0.59 12.71
N SER A 212 10.00 -0.57 13.24
CA SER A 212 9.39 -1.62 14.05
C SER A 212 7.88 -1.69 13.81
N ARG A 213 7.21 -2.65 14.45
CA ARG A 213 5.76 -2.87 14.30
C ARG A 213 4.93 -1.63 14.61
N ARG A 214 5.35 -0.80 15.58
CA ARG A 214 4.65 0.44 15.94
C ARG A 214 4.69 1.48 14.82
N ASP A 215 5.74 1.48 13.99
CA ASP A 215 5.91 2.46 12.93
C ASP A 215 4.89 2.25 11.81
N ASP A 216 4.58 0.99 11.49
CA ASP A 216 3.51 0.64 10.56
C ASP A 216 2.13 1.02 11.09
N LEU A 217 1.90 0.81 12.40
CA LEU A 217 0.62 1.16 13.04
C LEU A 217 0.41 2.68 13.16
N GLU A 218 1.47 3.44 13.48
CA GLU A 218 1.43 4.91 13.45
C GLU A 218 1.18 5.42 12.03
N SER A 219 1.84 4.83 11.03
CA SER A 219 1.63 5.16 9.62
C SER A 219 0.20 4.82 9.15
N LEU A 220 -0.36 3.70 9.63
CA LEU A 220 -1.75 3.34 9.41
C LEU A 220 -2.70 4.37 10.05
N ALA A 221 -2.44 4.83 11.27
CA ALA A 221 -3.27 5.85 11.92
C ALA A 221 -3.31 7.14 11.10
N TYR A 222 -2.16 7.63 10.63
CA TYR A 222 -2.09 8.80 9.75
C TYR A 222 -2.80 8.56 8.41
N THR A 223 -2.69 7.36 7.85
CA THR A 223 -3.38 6.95 6.61
C THR A 223 -4.90 6.97 6.78
N LEU A 224 -5.43 6.39 7.84
CA LEU A 224 -6.88 6.36 8.11
C LEU A 224 -7.45 7.76 8.35
N ILE A 225 -6.73 8.59 9.13
CA ILE A 225 -7.11 9.99 9.37
C ILE A 225 -7.10 10.77 8.06
N PHE A 226 -6.10 10.57 7.20
CA PHE A 226 -6.04 11.20 5.90
C PHE A 226 -7.23 10.79 5.02
N LEU A 227 -7.55 9.50 4.93
CA LEU A 227 -8.68 9.01 4.13
C LEU A 227 -10.02 9.61 4.60
N HIS A 228 -10.19 9.79 5.92
CA HIS A 228 -11.39 10.38 6.49
C HIS A 228 -11.47 11.91 6.34
N ARG A 229 -10.37 12.62 6.61
CA ARG A 229 -10.34 14.10 6.65
C ARG A 229 -9.96 14.76 5.34
N GLY A 230 -9.37 13.98 4.44
CA GLY A 230 -8.76 14.40 3.18
C GLY A 230 -7.44 15.17 3.30
N ARG A 231 -6.99 15.48 4.52
CA ARG A 231 -5.73 16.18 4.76
C ARG A 231 -5.09 15.88 6.11
N LEU A 232 -3.78 16.10 6.20
CA LEU A 232 -2.97 16.07 7.41
C LEU A 232 -2.33 17.46 7.65
N PRO A 233 -2.16 17.91 8.91
CA PRO A 233 -1.66 19.26 9.23
C PRO A 233 -0.23 19.57 8.77
N TRP A 234 0.52 18.57 8.33
CA TRP A 234 1.91 18.68 7.88
C TRP A 234 2.07 18.53 6.36
N GLN A 235 1.00 18.73 5.59
CA GLN A 235 1.10 18.85 4.13
C GLN A 235 1.59 20.25 3.69
N GLY A 236 2.20 20.32 2.50
CA GLY A 236 2.62 21.59 1.88
C GLY A 236 4.09 21.99 2.11
N TYR A 237 4.81 21.34 3.01
CA TYR A 237 6.25 21.58 3.18
C TYR A 237 7.05 21.10 1.95
N GLN A 238 8.04 21.90 1.54
CA GLN A 238 8.92 21.68 0.38
C GLN A 238 10.39 21.91 0.76
N GLY A 239 11.32 21.49 -0.11
CA GLY A 239 12.76 21.64 0.07
C GLY A 239 13.41 20.55 0.93
N ASP A 240 14.74 20.64 1.10
CA ASP A 240 15.55 19.59 1.72
C ASP A 240 15.23 19.36 3.21
N ASN A 241 14.76 20.40 3.90
CA ASN A 241 14.36 20.33 5.31
C ASN A 241 12.91 19.82 5.51
N LYS A 242 12.19 19.46 4.43
CA LYS A 242 10.80 19.00 4.49
C LYS A 242 10.57 17.90 5.51
N SER A 243 11.43 16.87 5.53
CA SER A 243 11.30 15.74 6.47
C SER A 243 11.37 16.22 7.92
N PHE A 244 12.30 17.14 8.22
CA PHE A 244 12.46 17.73 9.55
C PHE A 244 11.25 18.59 9.96
N LEU A 245 10.74 19.43 9.05
CA LEU A 245 9.56 20.28 9.32
C LEU A 245 8.31 19.44 9.58
N VAL A 246 8.11 18.37 8.80
CA VAL A 246 7.02 17.41 8.99
C VAL A 246 7.15 16.71 10.33
N CYS A 247 8.34 16.24 10.70
CA CYS A 247 8.61 15.63 12.00
C CYS A 247 8.26 16.57 13.16
N LYS A 248 8.76 17.81 13.11
CA LYS A 248 8.48 18.84 14.12
C LYS A 248 6.98 19.10 14.25
N LYS A 249 6.26 19.18 13.12
CA LYS A 249 4.80 19.40 13.12
C LYS A 249 4.04 18.21 13.69
N LYS A 250 4.42 16.97 13.38
CA LYS A 250 3.86 15.73 13.96
C LYS A 250 4.01 15.71 15.47
N MET A 251 5.23 15.92 15.98
CA MET A 251 5.52 15.96 17.42
C MET A 251 4.73 17.06 18.16
N ALA A 252 4.44 18.18 17.49
CA ALA A 252 3.66 19.27 18.06
C ALA A 252 2.12 19.09 17.92
N THR A 253 1.65 18.04 17.25
CA THR A 253 0.23 17.79 17.01
C THR A 253 -0.24 16.63 17.89
N SER A 254 -0.97 16.96 18.96
CA SER A 254 -1.62 15.96 19.83
C SER A 254 -2.69 15.15 19.10
N PRO A 255 -2.99 13.91 19.52
CA PRO A 255 -4.12 13.14 19.01
C PRO A 255 -5.46 13.89 19.03
N GLU A 256 -5.74 14.68 20.06
CA GLU A 256 -6.94 15.53 20.16
C GLU A 256 -7.07 16.49 18.99
N MET A 257 -6.01 17.24 18.72
CA MET A 257 -5.96 18.21 17.62
C MET A 257 -6.08 17.50 16.27
N LEU A 258 -5.36 16.39 16.07
CA LEU A 258 -5.35 15.68 14.79
C LEU A 258 -6.70 15.03 14.49
N CYS A 259 -7.34 14.43 15.49
CA CYS A 259 -8.61 13.72 15.37
C CYS A 259 -9.82 14.59 15.71
N CYS A 260 -9.67 15.92 15.77
CA CYS A 260 -10.78 16.84 15.97
C CYS A 260 -11.84 16.62 14.86
N PHE A 261 -13.09 16.30 15.22
CA PHE A 261 -14.18 15.90 14.31
C PHE A 261 -14.03 14.52 13.63
N CYS A 262 -13.08 13.69 14.04
CA CYS A 262 -13.03 12.28 13.62
C CYS A 262 -13.87 11.40 14.57
N PRO A 263 -14.35 10.23 14.10
CA PRO A 263 -14.91 9.21 14.97
C PRO A 263 -13.97 8.85 16.14
N PRO A 264 -14.49 8.63 17.37
CA PRO A 264 -13.67 8.32 18.53
C PRO A 264 -12.64 7.18 18.35
N PRO A 265 -12.94 6.08 17.62
CA PRO A 265 -11.98 5.01 17.39
C PRO A 265 -10.66 5.45 16.74
N LEU A 266 -10.68 6.44 15.83
CA LEU A 266 -9.45 6.94 15.20
C LEU A 266 -8.54 7.65 16.20
N LYS A 267 -9.13 8.42 17.13
CA LYS A 267 -8.39 9.08 18.21
C LYS A 267 -7.79 8.03 19.15
N GLN A 268 -8.60 7.09 19.62
CA GLN A 268 -8.16 6.03 20.54
C GLN A 268 -7.05 5.18 19.94
N PHE A 269 -7.18 4.82 18.65
CA PHE A 269 -6.16 4.09 17.91
C PHE A 269 -4.85 4.88 17.88
N LEU A 270 -4.90 6.16 17.50
CA LEU A 270 -3.72 7.03 17.46
C LEU A 270 -3.05 7.17 18.83
N GLU A 271 -3.83 7.40 19.90
CA GLU A 271 -3.31 7.50 21.28
C GLU A 271 -2.56 6.24 21.71
N ILE A 272 -3.06 5.06 21.36
CA ILE A 272 -2.38 3.80 21.67
C ILE A 272 -1.06 3.72 20.92
N VAL A 273 -1.07 3.87 19.58
CA VAL A 273 0.09 3.56 18.74
C VAL A 273 1.27 4.53 18.95
N VAL A 274 1.01 5.82 19.22
CA VAL A 274 2.07 6.81 19.46
C VAL A 274 2.79 6.60 20.80
N ASN A 275 2.19 5.86 21.72
CA ASN A 275 2.76 5.56 23.04
C ASN A 275 3.44 4.18 23.11
N MET A 276 3.42 3.40 22.02
CA MET A 276 4.01 2.06 22.01
C MET A 276 5.54 2.09 22.07
N LYS A 277 6.12 1.14 22.82
CA LYS A 277 7.57 0.93 22.85
C LYS A 277 8.04 0.26 21.55
N PHE A 278 9.34 0.38 21.27
CA PHE A 278 9.96 -0.13 20.04
C PHE A 278 9.75 -1.65 19.84
N ASP A 279 9.89 -2.43 20.90
CA ASP A 279 9.80 -3.88 20.92
C ASP A 279 8.43 -4.40 21.38
N GLU A 280 7.50 -3.51 21.73
CA GLU A 280 6.16 -3.86 22.19
C GLU A 280 5.42 -4.72 21.16
N GLU A 281 4.77 -5.77 21.63
CA GLU A 281 3.89 -6.60 20.82
C GLU A 281 2.49 -5.97 20.75
N PRO A 282 2.03 -5.53 19.56
CA PRO A 282 0.72 -4.91 19.46
C PRO A 282 -0.40 -5.91 19.77
N ASN A 283 -1.36 -5.52 20.60
CA ASN A 283 -2.60 -6.28 20.79
C ASN A 283 -3.58 -5.97 19.65
N TYR A 284 -3.40 -6.63 18.50
CA TYR A 284 -4.19 -6.41 17.29
C TYR A 284 -5.69 -6.59 17.51
N SER A 285 -6.10 -7.61 18.27
CA SER A 285 -7.49 -7.87 18.63
C SER A 285 -8.14 -6.65 19.29
N LYS A 286 -7.46 -6.04 20.28
CA LYS A 286 -7.91 -4.79 20.92
C LYS A 286 -7.93 -3.61 19.95
N LEU A 287 -6.97 -3.50 19.04
CA LEU A 287 -6.93 -2.41 18.06
C LEU A 287 -8.08 -2.53 17.04
N ILE A 288 -8.39 -3.76 16.61
CA ILE A 288 -9.50 -4.09 15.72
C ILE A 288 -10.84 -3.77 16.39
N SER A 289 -11.02 -4.17 17.66
CA SER A 289 -12.28 -3.98 18.39
C SER A 289 -12.68 -2.51 18.57
N LEU A 290 -11.74 -1.56 18.45
CA LEU A 290 -12.04 -0.13 18.46
C LEU A 290 -13.02 0.26 17.34
N PHE A 291 -12.90 -0.39 16.17
CA PHE A 291 -13.59 0.03 14.95
C PHE A 291 -14.92 -0.72 14.71
N GLU A 292 -15.17 -1.82 15.42
CA GLU A 292 -16.35 -2.68 15.19
C GLU A 292 -17.67 -1.92 15.32
N GLY A 293 -17.77 -0.98 16.26
CA GLY A 293 -18.97 -0.16 16.47
C GLY A 293 -19.30 0.79 15.31
N LEU A 294 -18.38 1.00 14.36
CA LEU A 294 -18.60 1.82 13.16
C LEU A 294 -18.96 0.99 11.91
N ILE A 295 -18.92 -0.33 12.01
CA ILE A 295 -19.11 -1.24 10.87
C ILE A 295 -20.57 -1.71 10.84
N GLY A 296 -21.21 -1.62 9.67
CA GLY A 296 -22.57 -2.10 9.48
C GLY A 296 -22.71 -3.61 9.81
N PRO A 297 -23.85 -4.03 10.40
CA PRO A 297 -24.02 -5.40 10.88
C PRO A 297 -24.13 -6.43 9.75
N ASN A 298 -24.47 -6.02 8.53
CA ASN A 298 -24.65 -6.91 7.39
C ASN A 298 -23.37 -6.95 6.50
N PRO A 299 -22.59 -8.04 6.51
CA PRO A 299 -21.35 -8.14 5.75
C PRO A 299 -21.53 -7.99 4.23
N ALA A 300 -22.67 -8.42 3.68
CA ALA A 300 -22.90 -8.41 2.24
C ALA A 300 -22.91 -6.99 1.63
N VAL A 301 -23.34 -6.00 2.42
CA VAL A 301 -23.45 -4.59 1.98
C VAL A 301 -22.28 -3.73 2.43
N ARG A 302 -21.34 -4.26 3.23
CA ARG A 302 -20.15 -3.51 3.64
C ARG A 302 -19.36 -3.07 2.40
N PRO A 303 -18.69 -1.90 2.46
CA PRO A 303 -17.91 -1.42 1.33
C PRO A 303 -16.60 -2.22 1.14
N ILE A 304 -16.07 -2.81 2.21
CA ILE A 304 -14.89 -3.70 2.21
C ILE A 304 -15.18 -4.93 3.06
N ASN A 305 -14.68 -6.09 2.62
CA ASN A 305 -14.74 -7.33 3.38
C ASN A 305 -13.81 -7.25 4.59
N THR A 306 -14.28 -7.74 5.72
CA THR A 306 -13.58 -7.69 7.03
C THR A 306 -13.38 -9.09 7.60
N ASP A 307 -13.35 -10.10 6.72
CA ASP A 307 -13.26 -11.52 7.07
C ASP A 307 -11.91 -11.87 7.72
N GLY A 308 -10.87 -11.06 7.51
CA GLY A 308 -9.58 -11.21 8.19
C GLY A 308 -9.71 -11.19 9.71
N ALA A 309 -10.45 -10.22 10.21
CA ALA A 309 -10.70 -10.05 11.64
C ALA A 309 -11.55 -11.17 12.25
N GLN A 310 -12.52 -11.70 11.50
CA GLN A 310 -13.36 -12.81 11.96
C GLN A 310 -12.60 -14.13 12.12
N LYS A 311 -11.51 -14.32 11.37
CA LYS A 311 -10.66 -15.49 11.53
C LYS A 311 -9.78 -15.39 12.78
N LEU A 312 -9.38 -14.19 13.19
CA LEU A 312 -8.55 -13.96 14.38
C LEU A 312 -9.32 -14.27 15.67
N SER A 313 -10.60 -13.86 15.77
CA SER A 313 -11.44 -14.15 16.94
C SER A 313 -11.70 -15.64 17.19
N LEU A 314 -11.56 -16.50 16.17
CA LEU A 314 -11.70 -17.95 16.32
C LEU A 314 -10.42 -18.64 16.85
N PHE A 315 -9.24 -18.06 16.61
CA PHE A 315 -7.98 -18.61 17.14
C PHE A 315 -7.77 -18.31 18.62
N ASP A 316 -8.35 -17.21 19.14
CA ASP A 316 -8.28 -16.84 20.57
C ASP A 316 -9.17 -17.69 21.49
N VAL A 317 -10.06 -18.53 20.96
CA VAL A 317 -10.94 -19.43 21.76
C VAL A 317 -10.37 -20.85 21.87
N SER A 318 -9.21 -21.13 21.25
CA SER A 318 -8.66 -22.49 21.13
C SER A 318 -7.43 -22.78 22.02
N ILE A 319 -7.26 -22.09 23.15
CA ILE A 319 -6.21 -22.39 24.13
C ILE A 319 -6.83 -22.71 25.50
#